data_AF-A0A5C5CDP7-F1
#
_entry.id   AF-A0A5C5CDP7-F1
#
_cell.length_a   1.000
_cell.length_b   1.000
_cell.length_c   1.000
_cell.angle_alpha   90.00
_cell.angle_beta   90.00
_cell.angle_gamma   90.00
#
_symmetry.space_group_name_H-M   'P 1'
#
loop_
_entity.id
_entity.type
_entity.pdbx_description
1 polymer ?
#
loop_
_entity_poly.entity_id
_entity_poly.type
_entity_poly.pdbx_seq_one_letter_code
_entity_poly.pdbx_strand_id
1 'polypeptide(L)'
;MRVNEKKQPDALFALENPICDAENAISILMNILHSRFDQDHAEVTGDTNHWYLSDNEISDFMYIGHQAKRHIHQIKEGFNMAIEQRRADQ
;
A
#
# COMPACT_ATOMS: atom_id res chain seq x y z
N MET A 1 -16.37 -3.19 -43.45
CA MET A 1 -15.84 -3.88 -42.25
C MET A 1 -15.73 -2.87 -41.14
N ARG A 2 -16.46 -3.03 -40.03
CA ARG A 2 -16.28 -2.16 -38.86
C ARG A 2 -15.04 -2.66 -38.12
N VAL A 3 -14.05 -1.79 -37.99
CA VAL A 3 -12.93 -1.98 -37.07
C VAL A 3 -13.54 -1.92 -35.68
N ASN A 4 -13.67 -3.08 -35.01
CA ASN A 4 -13.91 -3.10 -33.58
C ASN A 4 -12.58 -2.67 -32.94
N GLU A 5 -12.41 -1.36 -32.81
CA GLU A 5 -11.33 -0.78 -32.03
C GLU A 5 -11.38 -1.39 -30.64
N LYS A 6 -10.28 -2.05 -30.26
CA LYS A 6 -10.00 -2.60 -28.94
C LYS A 6 -10.20 -1.51 -27.88
N LYS A 7 -11.42 -1.39 -27.34
CA LYS A 7 -11.69 -0.62 -26.15
C LYS A 7 -11.68 -1.58 -24.98
N GLN A 8 -10.54 -1.72 -24.34
CA GLN A 8 -10.46 -1.75 -22.89
C GLN A 8 -8.97 -1.70 -22.50
N PRO A 9 -8.51 -0.69 -21.76
CA PRO A 9 -7.31 -0.90 -20.96
C PRO A 9 -7.61 -2.09 -20.05
N ASP A 10 -6.80 -3.17 -20.14
CA ASP A 10 -7.02 -4.40 -19.37
C ASP A 10 -7.24 -4.01 -17.91
N ALA A 11 -8.28 -4.57 -17.28
CA ALA A 11 -8.52 -4.38 -15.85
C ALA A 11 -7.26 -4.70 -15.00
N LEU A 12 -6.33 -5.51 -15.54
CA LEU A 12 -5.00 -5.76 -15.01
C LEU A 12 -4.06 -4.54 -15.05
N PHE A 13 -4.04 -3.73 -16.12
CA PHE A 13 -3.26 -2.49 -16.16
C PHE A 13 -3.79 -1.45 -15.18
N ALA A 14 -5.09 -1.45 -14.90
CA ALA A 14 -5.68 -0.58 -13.87
C ALA A 14 -5.25 -0.94 -12.44
N LEU A 15 -4.64 -2.12 -12.22
CA LEU A 15 -4.12 -2.55 -10.91
C LEU A 15 -2.72 -2.01 -10.61
N GLU A 16 -1.97 -1.54 -11.61
CA GLU A 16 -0.58 -1.09 -11.43
C GLU A 16 -0.49 0.04 -10.40
N ASN A 17 -1.31 1.09 -10.54
CA ASN A 17 -1.32 2.23 -9.63
C ASN A 17 -1.64 1.85 -8.17
N PRO A 18 -2.73 1.12 -7.85
CA PRO A 18 -3.01 0.76 -6.47
C PRO A 18 -1.98 -0.22 -5.88
N ILE A 19 -1.29 -1.03 -6.70
CA ILE A 19 -0.15 -1.85 -6.24
C ILE A 19 1.00 -0.93 -5.81
N CYS A 20 1.43 -0.01 -6.68
CA CYS A 20 2.51 0.93 -6.35
C CYS A 20 2.16 1.79 -5.13
N ASP A 21 0.92 2.25 -5.01
CA ASP A 21 0.45 3.04 -3.86
C ASP A 21 0.49 2.21 -2.55
N ALA A 22 0.12 0.93 -2.62
CA ALA A 22 0.21 0.02 -1.46
C ALA A 22 1.67 -0.22 -1.04
N GLU A 23 2.56 -0.46 -2.00
CA GLU A 23 3.99 -0.64 -1.75
C GLU A 23 4.63 0.61 -1.12
N ASN A 24 4.27 1.79 -1.62
CA ASN A 24 4.72 3.06 -1.07
C ASN A 24 4.23 3.25 0.37
N ALA A 25 2.94 3.01 0.63
CA ALA A 25 2.38 3.12 1.99
C ALA A 25 3.06 2.15 2.97
N ILE A 26 3.30 0.91 2.55
CA ILE A 26 4.01 -0.09 3.37
C ILE A 26 5.47 0.31 3.59
N SER A 27 6.15 0.83 2.58
CA SER A 27 7.54 1.28 2.70
C SER A 27 7.69 2.42 3.71
N ILE A 28 6.76 3.39 3.69
CA ILE A 28 6.73 4.47 4.69
C ILE A 28 6.49 3.89 6.08
N LEU A 29 5.54 2.97 6.23
CA LEU A 29 5.27 2.30 7.51
C LEU A 29 6.52 1.59 8.05
N MET A 30 7.21 0.83 7.21
CA MET A 30 8.44 0.12 7.58
C MET A 30 9.56 1.07 7.97
N ASN A 31 9.70 2.22 7.30
CA ASN A 31 10.69 3.23 7.68
C ASN A 31 10.40 3.84 9.06
N ILE A 32 9.14 4.12 9.38
CA ILE A 32 8.78 4.63 10.72
C ILE A 32 9.05 3.56 11.78
N LEU A 33 8.71 2.30 11.51
CA LEU A 33 9.03 1.18 12.42
C LEU A 33 10.53 1.02 12.62
N HIS A 34 11.31 1.02 11.53
CA HIS A 34 12.76 0.88 11.61
C HIS A 34 13.39 2.01 12.42
N SER A 35 13.04 3.27 12.10
CA SER A 35 13.55 4.44 12.80
C SER A 35 13.18 4.45 14.28
N ARG A 36 12.04 3.88 14.69
CA ARG A 36 11.58 3.93 16.09
C ARG A 36 11.89 2.69 16.91
N PHE A 37 11.98 1.52 16.27
CA PHE A 37 12.05 0.24 16.96
C PHE A 37 13.31 -0.57 16.65
N ASP A 38 14.01 -0.28 15.55
CA ASP A 38 15.10 -1.14 15.07
C ASP A 38 16.44 -0.40 15.01
N GLN A 39 16.40 0.93 14.91
CA GLN A 39 17.57 1.78 14.99
C GLN A 39 18.03 1.92 16.46
N ASP A 40 19.29 1.55 16.72
CA ASP A 40 19.90 1.72 18.04
C ASP A 40 20.19 3.21 18.30
N HIS A 41 19.32 3.84 19.07
CA HIS A 41 19.49 5.24 19.48
C HIS A 41 20.37 5.40 20.71
N ALA A 42 20.71 4.31 21.41
CA ALA A 42 21.47 4.39 22.65
C ALA A 42 22.88 4.96 22.44
N GLU A 43 23.49 4.74 21.26
CA GLU A 43 24.79 5.32 20.89
C GLU A 43 24.76 6.85 20.76
N VAL A 44 23.60 7.43 20.46
CA VAL A 44 23.44 8.88 20.21
C VAL A 44 22.78 9.60 21.39
N THR A 45 21.78 8.98 22.04
CA THR A 45 20.97 9.60 23.10
C THR A 45 21.42 9.21 24.50
N GLY A 46 22.16 8.10 24.65
CA GLY A 46 22.55 7.54 25.96
C GLY A 46 21.40 6.99 26.79
N ASP A 47 20.18 6.96 26.25
CA ASP A 47 18.97 6.49 26.93
C ASP A 47 18.46 5.20 26.30
N THR A 48 18.49 4.10 27.07
CA THR A 48 18.06 2.77 26.64
C THR A 48 16.53 2.60 26.61
N ASN A 49 15.76 3.56 27.14
CA ASN A 49 14.29 3.48 27.26
C ASN A 49 13.55 4.47 26.34
N HIS A 50 14.04 4.67 25.11
CA HIS A 50 13.53 5.70 24.17
C HIS A 50 12.22 5.34 23.42
N TRP A 51 11.43 4.37 23.86
CA TRP A 51 10.31 3.81 23.09
C TRP A 51 8.97 4.54 23.30
N TYR A 52 8.99 5.88 23.33
CA TYR A 52 7.76 6.67 23.39
C TYR A 52 7.44 7.25 22.01
N LEU A 53 6.40 6.72 21.37
CA LEU A 53 5.79 7.35 20.20
C LEU A 53 4.97 8.57 20.65
N SER A 54 5.13 9.70 19.98
CA SER A 54 4.26 10.86 20.18
C SER A 54 2.86 10.61 19.59
N ASP A 55 1.86 11.35 20.07
CA ASP A 55 0.48 11.26 19.56
C ASP A 55 0.39 11.47 18.04
N ASN A 56 1.22 12.37 17.49
CA ASN A 56 1.29 12.63 16.05
C ASN A 56 1.79 11.39 15.29
N GLU A 57 2.80 10.71 15.81
CA GLU A 57 3.36 9.52 15.16
C GLU A 57 2.39 8.36 15.21
N ILE A 58 1.67 8.19 16.32
CA ILE A 58 0.58 7.22 16.41
C ILE A 58 -0.51 7.54 15.36
N SER A 59 -0.84 8.82 15.19
CA SER A 59 -1.79 9.27 14.17
C SER A 59 -1.31 8.95 12.76
N ASP A 60 -0.04 9.20 12.45
CA ASP A 60 0.58 8.92 11.16
C ASP A 60 0.61 7.41 10.87
N PHE A 61 0.98 6.60 11.87
CA PHE A 61 0.92 5.14 11.81
C PHE A 61 -0.48 4.64 11.44
N MET A 62 -1.48 5.14 12.16
CA MET A 62 -2.88 4.77 11.92
C MET A 62 -3.33 5.21 10.53
N TYR A 63 -2.99 6.43 10.10
CA TYR A 63 -3.33 6.93 8.79
C TYR A 63 -2.72 6.07 7.67
N ILE A 64 -1.41 5.82 7.71
CA ILE A 64 -0.70 5.03 6.70
C ILE A 64 -1.23 3.59 6.66
N GLY A 65 -1.50 2.99 7.82
CA GLY A 65 -2.13 1.66 7.88
C GLY A 65 -3.51 1.61 7.21
N HIS A 66 -4.33 2.66 7.40
CA HIS A 66 -5.61 2.78 6.70
C HIS A 66 -5.44 2.93 5.18
N GLN A 67 -4.46 3.71 4.72
CA GLN A 67 -4.16 3.84 3.29
C GLN A 67 -3.73 2.51 2.68
N ALA A 68 -2.79 1.81 3.30
CA ALA A 68 -2.34 0.49 2.85
C ALA A 68 -3.51 -0.50 2.73
N LYS A 69 -4.36 -0.57 3.78
CA LYS A 69 -5.57 -1.41 3.76
C LYS A 69 -6.51 -1.06 2.61
N ARG A 70 -6.72 0.24 2.35
CA ARG A 70 -7.59 0.72 1.27
C ARG A 70 -7.05 0.30 -0.10
N HIS A 71 -5.76 0.49 -0.35
CA HIS A 71 -5.13 0.12 -1.62
C HIS A 71 -5.17 -1.41 -1.84
N ILE A 72 -4.87 -2.21 -0.81
CA ILE A 72 -5.02 -3.67 -0.88
C ILE A 72 -6.46 -4.09 -1.22
N HIS A 73 -7.46 -3.40 -0.68
CA HIS A 73 -8.85 -3.68 -1.01
C HIS A 73 -9.17 -3.40 -2.49
N GLN A 74 -8.74 -2.24 -3.01
CA GLN A 74 -8.89 -1.88 -4.42
C GLN A 74 -8.22 -2.89 -5.35
N ILE A 75 -7.02 -3.38 -4.98
CA ILE A 75 -6.33 -4.43 -5.74
C ILE A 75 -7.18 -5.70 -5.80
N LYS A 76 -7.74 -6.14 -4.66
CA LYS A 76 -8.57 -7.35 -4.60
C LYS A 76 -9.84 -7.22 -5.44
N GLU A 77 -10.52 -6.07 -5.37
CA GLU A 77 -11.73 -5.83 -6.16
C GLU A 77 -11.43 -5.82 -7.65
N GLY A 78 -10.41 -5.07 -8.09
CA GLY A 78 -10.03 -5.02 -9.49
C GLY A 78 -9.57 -6.38 -10.04
N PHE A 79 -8.87 -7.18 -9.22
CA PHE A 79 -8.47 -8.53 -9.59
C PHE A 79 -9.68 -9.47 -9.78
N ASN A 80 -10.65 -9.41 -8.86
CA ASN A 80 -11.89 -10.20 -8.99
C ASN A 80 -12.68 -9.81 -10.25
N MET A 81 -12.80 -8.50 -10.53
CA MET A 81 -13.45 -8.01 -11.74
C MET A 81 -12.74 -8.49 -13.02
N ALA A 82 -11.41 -8.49 -13.05
CA ALA A 82 -10.63 -9.00 -14.18
C ALA A 82 -10.87 -10.52 -14.40
N ILE A 83 -11.00 -11.30 -13.32
CA ILE A 83 -11.35 -12.73 -13.40
C ILE A 83 -12.76 -12.93 -13.97
N GLU A 84 -13.74 -12.16 -13.47
CA GLU A 84 -15.13 -12.26 -13.93
C GLU A 84 -15.28 -11.89 -15.41
N GLN A 85 -14.61 -10.83 -15.86
CA GLN A 85 -14.55 -10.45 -17.27
C GLN A 85 -13.98 -11.57 -18.14
N ARG A 86 -12.84 -12.16 -17.73
CA ARG A 86 -12.23 -13.27 -18.46
C ARG A 86 -13.13 -14.50 -18.55
N ARG A 87 -13.97 -14.76 -17.54
CA ARG A 87 -14.95 -15.86 -17.55
C ARG A 87 -16.14 -15.57 -18.45
N ALA A 88 -16.56 -14.31 -18.56
CA ALA A 88 -17.67 -13.91 -19.41
C ALA A 88 -17.29 -13.92 -20.91
N ASP A 89 -16.01 -13.77 -21.23
CA ASP A 89 -15.48 -13.83 -22.60
C ASP A 89 -15.20 -15.27 -23.11
N GLN A 90 -15.45 -16.30 -22.29
CA GLN A 90 -15.31 -17.73 -22.64
C GLN A 90 -16.66 -18.38 -22.93
#